data_AF-A0A8S3GTE9-F1
#
_entry.id   AF-A0A8S3GTE9-F1
#
_cell.length_a   1.000
_cell.length_b   1.000
_cell.length_c   1.000
_cell.angle_alpha   90.00
_cell.angle_beta   90.00
_cell.angle_gamma   90.00
#
_symmetry.space_group_name_H-M   'P 1'
#
loop_
_entity.id
_entity.type
_entity.pdbx_description
1 polymer ?
#
loop_
_entity_poly.entity_id
_entity_poly.type
_entity_poly.pdbx_seq_one_letter_code
_entity_poly.pdbx_strand_id
1 'polypeptide(L)'
;VAAATNHQVILVDQTQEFLDKSLNIIETSLKRIVKKKFDKDQANGEKYLNDIRSRIKTNLDVKDAVKSTDIIIEAIIENLEIKQALFKQIDQIAPKHTIFTSNTSSLPITEIARDVHRQDRFGGLHFFNPV
;
A
#
# COMPACT_ATOMS: atom_id res chain seq x y z
N VAL A 1 -4.86 6.01 4.56
CA VAL A 1 -4.92 7.29 3.80
C VAL A 1 -5.41 7.15 2.36
N ALA A 2 -4.77 6.36 1.49
CA ALA A 2 -5.07 6.30 0.05
C ALA A 2 -6.55 5.99 -0.30
N ALA A 3 -7.12 4.92 0.23
CA ALA A 3 -8.53 4.59 -0.02
C ALA A 3 -9.52 5.64 0.52
N ALA A 4 -9.16 6.35 1.60
CA ALA A 4 -9.98 7.44 2.14
C ALA A 4 -9.91 8.73 1.29
N THR A 5 -8.98 8.79 0.35
CA THR A 5 -8.76 9.93 -0.57
C THR A 5 -9.07 9.55 -2.02
N ASN A 6 -9.99 8.61 -2.22
CA ASN A 6 -10.54 8.19 -3.52
C ASN A 6 -9.57 7.43 -4.46
N HIS A 7 -8.51 6.84 -3.92
CA HIS A 7 -7.61 5.97 -4.69
C HIS A 7 -8.02 4.50 -4.56
N GLN A 8 -7.93 3.74 -5.66
CA GLN A 8 -8.02 2.28 -5.62
C GLN A 8 -6.74 1.72 -5.00
N VAL A 9 -6.88 0.76 -4.08
CA VAL A 9 -5.76 0.18 -3.33
C VAL A 9 -5.82 -1.34 -3.47
N ILE A 10 -4.71 -1.93 -3.88
CA ILE A 10 -4.50 -3.37 -3.81
C ILE A 10 -3.48 -3.61 -2.69
N LEU A 11 -3.94 -4.21 -1.59
CA LEU A 11 -3.10 -4.65 -0.50
C LEU A 11 -2.55 -6.05 -0.82
N VAL A 12 -1.24 -6.20 -0.75
CA VAL A 12 -0.56 -7.46 -1.07
C VAL A 12 0.20 -7.96 0.14
N ASP A 13 0.06 -9.24 0.44
CA ASP A 13 0.82 -9.94 1.47
C ASP A 13 0.99 -11.42 1.09
N GLN A 14 1.83 -12.16 1.80
CA GLN A 14 2.19 -13.54 1.48
C GLN A 14 1.12 -14.55 1.87
N THR A 15 0.27 -14.24 2.86
CA THR A 15 -0.77 -15.16 3.34
C THR A 15 -2.09 -14.45 3.57
N GLN A 16 -3.19 -15.21 3.43
CA GLN A 16 -4.52 -14.68 3.69
C GLN A 16 -4.67 -14.22 5.14
N GLU A 17 -4.00 -14.89 6.09
CA GLU A 17 -4.01 -14.52 7.50
C GLU A 17 -3.48 -13.09 7.74
N PHE A 18 -2.37 -12.70 7.10
CA PHE A 18 -1.81 -11.35 7.25
C PHE A 18 -2.68 -10.29 6.57
N LEU A 19 -3.31 -10.62 5.43
CA LEU A 19 -4.28 -9.75 4.79
C LEU A 19 -5.51 -9.51 5.68
N ASP A 20 -6.07 -10.57 6.26
CA ASP A 20 -7.25 -10.47 7.14
C ASP A 20 -6.93 -9.64 8.38
N LYS A 21 -5.76 -9.84 9.00
CA LYS A 21 -5.27 -9.01 10.10
C LYS A 21 -5.16 -7.54 9.70
N SER A 22 -4.58 -7.25 8.54
CA SER A 22 -4.44 -5.88 8.04
C SER A 22 -5.78 -5.21 7.77
N LEU A 23 -6.73 -5.93 7.15
CA LEU A 23 -8.09 -5.45 6.92
C LEU A 23 -8.81 -5.13 8.25
N ASN A 24 -8.64 -5.96 9.28
CA ASN A 24 -9.20 -5.71 10.61
C ASN A 24 -8.62 -4.45 11.28
N ILE A 25 -7.33 -4.18 11.11
CA ILE A 25 -6.68 -2.96 11.63
C ILE A 25 -7.22 -1.72 10.90
N ILE A 26 -7.32 -1.79 9.57
CA ILE A 26 -7.89 -0.72 8.74
C ILE A 26 -9.34 -0.45 9.17
N GLU A 27 -10.13 -1.50 9.31
CA GLU A 27 -11.53 -1.44 9.72
C GLU A 27 -11.71 -0.76 11.08
N THR A 28 -10.89 -1.14 12.07
CA THR A 28 -10.89 -0.53 13.40
C THR A 28 -10.54 0.97 13.33
N SER A 29 -9.55 1.31 12.51
CA SER A 29 -9.11 2.69 12.32
C SER A 29 -10.18 3.55 11.64
N LEU A 30 -10.84 3.02 10.62
CA LEU A 30 -11.93 3.71 9.91
C LEU A 30 -13.15 3.92 10.81
N LYS A 31 -13.55 2.91 11.60
CA LYS A 31 -14.64 3.06 12.58
C LYS A 31 -14.38 4.19 13.57
N ARG A 32 -13.14 4.34 14.04
CA ARG A 32 -12.73 5.45 14.92
C ARG A 32 -12.87 6.81 14.23
N ILE A 33 -12.52 6.91 12.94
CA ILE A 33 -12.67 8.14 12.15
C ILE A 33 -14.16 8.46 11.94
N VAL A 34 -14.95 7.46 11.54
CA VAL A 34 -16.39 7.61 11.31
C VAL A 34 -17.11 8.07 12.57
N LYS A 35 -16.83 7.44 13.72
CA LYS A 35 -17.42 7.85 15.01
C LYS A 35 -17.13 9.31 15.36
N LYS A 36 -15.96 9.83 14.99
CA LYS A 36 -15.59 11.23 15.24
C LYS A 36 -16.22 12.21 14.23
N LYS A 37 -16.31 11.82 12.96
CA LYS A 37 -16.75 12.70 11.86
C LYS A 37 -18.28 12.72 11.67
N PHE A 38 -18.95 11.63 12.05
CA PHE A 38 -20.38 11.39 11.82
C PHE A 38 -21.09 10.97 13.12
N ASP A 39 -20.73 11.59 14.24
CA ASP A 39 -21.24 11.27 15.58
C ASP A 39 -22.78 11.28 15.68
N LYS A 40 -23.44 12.15 14.90
CA LYS A 40 -24.89 12.32 14.84
C LYS A 40 -25.52 11.85 13.52
N ASP A 41 -24.73 11.28 12.61
CA ASP A 41 -25.16 10.92 11.26
C ASP A 41 -24.66 9.54 10.84
N GLN A 42 -25.19 8.51 11.50
CA GLN A 42 -24.77 7.12 11.31
C GLN A 42 -24.97 6.65 9.86
N ALA A 43 -26.02 7.11 9.18
CA ALA A 43 -26.32 6.71 7.81
C ALA A 43 -25.23 7.16 6.83
N ASN A 44 -24.81 8.43 6.91
CA ASN A 44 -23.69 8.90 6.08
C ASN A 44 -22.35 8.32 6.55
N GLY A 45 -22.20 8.03 7.84
CA GLY A 45 -21.03 7.33 8.37
C GLY A 45 -20.83 5.93 7.76
N GLU A 46 -21.90 5.12 7.71
CA GLU A 46 -21.88 3.80 7.08
C GLU A 46 -21.65 3.89 5.56
N LYS A 47 -22.28 4.86 4.89
CA LYS A 47 -22.03 5.09 3.46
C LYS A 47 -20.56 5.43 3.19
N TYR A 48 -19.98 6.30 4.00
CA TYR A 48 -18.56 6.67 3.90
C TYR A 48 -17.64 5.47 4.16
N LEU A 49 -17.96 4.64 5.14
CA LEU A 49 -17.20 3.43 5.46
C LEU A 49 -17.23 2.43 4.30
N ASN A 50 -18.42 2.14 3.77
CA ASN A 50 -18.60 1.21 2.65
C ASN A 50 -17.94 1.70 1.36
N ASP A 51 -18.00 3.00 1.11
CA ASP A 51 -17.32 3.64 -0.01
C ASP A 51 -15.79 3.43 0.06
N ILE A 52 -15.16 3.65 1.21
CA ILE A 52 -13.73 3.39 1.39
C ILE A 52 -13.40 1.91 1.22
N ARG A 53 -14.17 1.01 1.84
CA ARG A 53 -13.95 -0.44 1.74
C ARG A 53 -14.01 -0.92 0.28
N SER A 54 -14.91 -0.37 -0.52
CA SER A 54 -15.08 -0.76 -1.93
C SER A 54 -13.82 -0.51 -2.79
N ARG A 55 -12.92 0.36 -2.32
CA ARG A 55 -11.66 0.71 -2.99
C ARG A 55 -10.48 -0.13 -2.53
N ILE A 56 -10.64 -0.97 -1.51
CA ILE A 56 -9.57 -1.82 -1.00
C ILE A 56 -9.82 -3.24 -1.50
N LYS A 57 -8.88 -3.74 -2.30
CA LYS A 57 -8.80 -5.14 -2.71
C LYS A 57 -7.56 -5.78 -2.11
N THR A 58 -7.56 -7.09 -1.99
CA THR A 58 -6.39 -7.86 -1.57
C THR A 58 -5.90 -8.75 -2.70
N ASN A 59 -4.61 -9.07 -2.69
CA ASN A 59 -4.00 -10.06 -3.58
C ASN A 59 -2.88 -10.79 -2.84
N LEU A 60 -2.66 -12.06 -3.14
CA LEU A 60 -1.54 -12.85 -2.61
C LEU A 60 -0.33 -12.86 -3.56
N ASP A 61 -0.55 -12.49 -4.83
CA ASP A 61 0.50 -12.42 -5.85
C ASP A 61 0.81 -10.97 -6.20
N VAL A 62 2.00 -10.52 -5.79
CA VAL A 62 2.50 -9.19 -6.14
C VAL A 62 2.64 -9.02 -7.65
N LYS A 63 3.01 -10.06 -8.40
CA LYS A 63 3.21 -9.98 -9.85
C LYS A 63 1.91 -9.67 -10.57
N ASP A 64 0.80 -10.16 -10.06
CA ASP A 64 -0.51 -9.88 -10.62
C ASP A 64 -0.96 -8.45 -10.29
N ALA A 65 -0.82 -8.05 -9.02
CA ALA A 65 -1.21 -6.71 -8.56
C ALA A 65 -0.49 -5.57 -9.31
N VAL A 66 0.80 -5.72 -9.62
CA VAL A 66 1.59 -4.63 -10.21
C VAL A 66 1.27 -4.32 -11.67
N LYS A 67 0.62 -5.23 -12.42
CA LYS A 67 0.34 -5.08 -13.86
C LYS A 67 -0.52 -3.87 -14.21
N SER A 68 -1.30 -3.36 -13.27
CA SER A 68 -2.24 -2.25 -13.46
C SER A 68 -2.07 -1.13 -12.43
N THR A 69 -0.89 -1.05 -11.82
CA THR A 69 -0.62 -0.14 -10.70
C THR A 69 0.15 1.10 -11.16
N ASP A 70 -0.31 2.29 -10.78
CA ASP A 70 0.37 3.56 -11.07
C ASP A 70 1.46 3.89 -10.03
N ILE A 71 1.25 3.53 -8.76
CA ILE A 71 2.19 3.75 -7.66
C ILE A 71 2.27 2.54 -6.74
N ILE A 72 3.49 2.10 -6.46
CA ILE A 72 3.80 1.02 -5.51
C ILE A 72 4.36 1.63 -4.23
N ILE A 73 3.81 1.22 -3.09
CA ILE A 73 4.31 1.57 -1.76
C ILE A 73 4.76 0.28 -1.09
N GLU A 74 6.06 0.05 -1.05
CA GLU A 74 6.69 -1.11 -0.43
C GLU A 74 6.85 -0.88 1.08
N ALA A 75 6.30 -1.78 1.90
CA ALA A 75 6.36 -1.73 3.36
C ALA A 75 6.58 -3.12 4.00
N ILE A 76 7.44 -3.92 3.38
CA ILE A 76 7.88 -5.23 3.88
C ILE A 76 8.97 -5.07 4.94
N ILE A 77 9.41 -6.20 5.51
CA ILE A 77 10.51 -6.26 6.49
C ILE A 77 11.73 -5.43 6.07
N GLU A 78 12.36 -4.80 7.05
CA GLU A 78 13.50 -3.89 6.86
C GLU A 78 14.80 -4.67 6.58
N ASN A 79 14.86 -5.30 5.41
CA ASN A 79 15.99 -6.08 4.92
C ASN A 79 16.29 -5.68 3.46
N LEU A 80 17.53 -5.25 3.21
CA LEU A 80 17.94 -4.72 1.91
C LEU A 80 17.82 -5.76 0.78
N GLU A 81 18.29 -6.98 1.00
CA GLU A 81 18.29 -8.04 -0.01
C GLU A 81 16.87 -8.43 -0.42
N ILE A 82 15.96 -8.55 0.56
CA ILE A 82 14.55 -8.87 0.30
C ILE A 82 13.87 -7.75 -0.49
N LYS A 83 14.11 -6.48 -0.13
CA LYS A 83 13.56 -5.33 -0.85
C LYS A 83 14.10 -5.24 -2.29
N GLN A 84 15.41 -5.40 -2.47
CA GLN A 84 16.04 -5.43 -3.81
C GLN A 84 15.46 -6.56 -4.67
N ALA A 85 15.32 -7.76 -4.11
CA ALA A 85 14.75 -8.91 -4.82
C ALA A 85 13.29 -8.65 -5.24
N LEU A 86 12.49 -8.08 -4.34
CA LEU A 86 11.10 -7.69 -4.65
C LEU A 86 11.05 -6.67 -5.78
N PHE A 87 11.81 -5.57 -5.67
CA PHE A 87 11.79 -4.51 -6.68
C PHE A 87 12.29 -4.98 -8.04
N LYS A 88 13.35 -5.81 -8.07
CA LYS A 88 13.85 -6.43 -9.30
C LYS A 88 12.79 -7.31 -9.98
N GLN A 89 12.02 -8.06 -9.19
CA GLN A 89 10.96 -8.92 -9.71
C GLN A 89 9.82 -8.11 -10.31
N ILE A 90 9.34 -7.07 -9.61
CA ILE A 90 8.18 -6.29 -10.06
C ILE A 90 8.54 -5.30 -11.18
N ASP A 91 9.80 -4.85 -11.27
CA ASP A 91 10.26 -3.97 -12.35
C ASP A 91 10.06 -4.58 -13.75
N GLN A 92 10.20 -5.90 -13.85
CA GLN A 92 10.02 -6.65 -15.10
C GLN A 92 8.57 -6.68 -15.59
N ILE A 93 7.61 -6.42 -14.72
CA ILE A 93 6.18 -6.68 -14.95
C ILE A 93 5.37 -5.38 -14.88
N ALA A 94 5.77 -4.45 -14.02
CA ALA A 94 5.07 -3.20 -13.81
C ALA A 94 5.05 -2.35 -15.10
N PRO A 95 3.92 -1.71 -15.44
CA PRO A 95 3.82 -0.75 -16.54
C PRO A 95 4.95 0.28 -16.50
N LYS A 96 5.45 0.75 -17.65
CA LYS A 96 6.58 1.69 -17.71
C LYS A 96 6.37 2.99 -16.93
N HIS A 97 5.12 3.41 -16.73
CA HIS A 97 4.79 4.64 -16.01
C HIS A 97 4.78 4.48 -14.49
N THR A 98 4.76 3.25 -13.96
CA THR A 98 4.62 3.00 -12.52
C THR A 98 5.76 3.61 -11.71
N ILE A 99 5.39 4.32 -10.65
CA ILE A 99 6.30 4.88 -9.64
C ILE A 99 6.53 3.85 -8.54
N PHE A 100 7.79 3.61 -8.19
CA PHE A 100 8.19 2.74 -7.10
C PHE A 100 8.57 3.59 -5.89
N THR A 101 7.98 3.28 -4.74
CA THR A 101 8.35 3.91 -3.48
C THR A 101 8.58 2.89 -2.40
N SER A 102 9.54 3.16 -1.51
CA SER A 102 9.73 2.38 -0.27
C SER A 102 9.38 3.24 0.94
N ASN A 103 8.70 2.62 1.90
CA ASN A 103 8.42 3.17 3.23
C ASN A 103 9.60 2.96 4.21
N THR A 104 10.77 2.52 3.74
CA THR A 104 11.95 2.30 4.59
C THR A 104 12.24 3.48 5.53
N SER A 105 12.68 3.17 6.74
CA SER A 105 13.04 4.15 7.75
C SER A 105 14.55 4.37 7.85
N SER A 106 15.38 3.39 7.45
CA SER A 106 16.82 3.42 7.68
C SER A 106 17.70 3.08 6.47
N LEU A 107 17.17 2.40 5.45
CA LEU A 107 17.95 1.98 4.30
C LEU A 107 18.04 3.12 3.27
N PRO A 108 19.22 3.38 2.68
CA PRO A 108 19.34 4.35 1.60
C PRO A 108 18.49 3.94 0.39
N ILE A 109 17.68 4.87 -0.12
CA ILE A 109 16.83 4.64 -1.29
C ILE A 109 17.65 4.21 -2.52
N THR A 110 18.86 4.76 -2.68
CA THR A 110 19.77 4.39 -3.76
C THR A 110 20.25 2.94 -3.69
N GLU A 111 20.41 2.39 -2.48
CA GLU A 111 20.78 0.99 -2.30
C GLU A 111 19.60 0.08 -2.61
N ILE A 112 18.39 0.42 -2.16
CA ILE A 112 17.19 -0.37 -2.48
C ILE A 112 16.95 -0.39 -4.00
N ALA A 113 17.11 0.74 -4.67
CA ALA A 113 16.83 0.88 -6.08
C ALA A 113 17.87 0.22 -7.00
N ARG A 114 19.02 -0.22 -6.49
CA ARG A 114 20.23 -0.59 -7.27
C ARG A 114 19.99 -1.44 -8.53
N ASP A 115 19.09 -2.41 -8.47
CA ASP A 115 18.82 -3.40 -9.52
C ASP A 115 17.57 -3.11 -10.37
N VAL A 116 17.02 -1.90 -10.27
CA VAL A 116 15.80 -1.46 -10.96
C VAL A 116 16.14 -0.60 -12.18
N HIS A 117 15.48 -0.78 -13.32
CA HIS A 117 15.77 0.01 -14.53
C HIS A 117 15.18 1.43 -14.48
N ARG A 118 14.07 1.62 -13.78
CA ARG A 118 13.32 2.88 -13.68
C ARG A 118 13.77 3.80 -12.54
N GLN A 119 15.08 4.09 -12.47
CA GLN A 119 15.66 4.94 -11.43
C GLN A 119 15.00 6.33 -11.35
N ASP A 120 14.56 6.87 -12.49
CA ASP A 120 13.84 8.15 -12.61
C ASP A 120 12.45 8.15 -11.95
N ARG A 121 11.94 6.97 -11.59
CA ARG A 121 10.61 6.75 -10.99
C ARG A 121 10.70 5.96 -9.69
N PHE A 122 11.85 5.98 -9.03
CA PHE A 122 12.06 5.37 -7.72
C PHE A 122 12.24 6.44 -6.65
N GLY A 123 11.54 6.32 -5.51
CA GLY A 123 11.67 7.28 -4.41
C GLY A 123 11.43 6.68 -3.03
N GLY A 124 11.64 7.50 -2.01
CA GLY A 124 11.17 7.21 -0.65
C GLY A 124 9.80 7.83 -0.43
N LEU A 125 8.87 7.07 0.17
CA LEU A 125 7.58 7.58 0.64
C LEU A 125 7.37 7.08 2.07
N HIS A 126 8.04 7.76 3.00
CA HIS A 126 8.10 7.35 4.40
C HIS A 126 6.92 7.92 5.20
N PHE A 127 6.13 7.03 5.79
CA PHE A 127 5.00 7.33 6.65
C PHE A 127 5.39 7.18 8.12
N PHE A 128 4.78 8.01 8.98
CA PHE A 128 4.97 7.95 10.43
C PHE A 128 3.79 7.26 11.10
N ASN A 129 4.07 6.33 12.02
CA ASN A 129 3.02 5.64 12.76
C ASN A 129 2.40 6.55 13.84
N PRO A 130 1.06 6.51 14.03
CA PRO A 130 0.07 5.79 13.23
C PRO A 130 -0.25 6.52 11.91
N VAL A 131 -0.40 5.72 10.84
CA VAL A 131 -0.74 6.18 9.47
C VAL A 131 -2.25 6.31 9.26
#